data_AF-A0A961Q610-F1
#
_entry.id   AF-A0A961Q610-F1
#
_cell.length_a   1.000
_cell.length_b   1.000
_cell.length_c   1.000
_cell.angle_alpha   90.00
_cell.angle_beta   90.00
_cell.angle_gamma   90.00
#
_symmetry.space_group_name_H-M   'P 1'
#
loop_
_entity.id
_entity.type
_entity.pdbx_description
1 polymer ?
#
loop_
_entity_poly.entity_id
_entity_poly.type
_entity_poly.pdbx_seq_one_letter_code
_entity_poly.pdbx_strand_id
1 'polypeptide(L)' 'AAIDLKPVEGSPGLRAYKAMENGFHDVGMMVRITADTIALSPPLMINENQIDEIFSDKMPKILASVS' A
#
# COMPACT_ATOMS: atom_id res chain seq x y z
N ALA A 1 -10.24 -2.12 1.85
CA ALA A 1 -9.64 -3.24 1.09
C ALA A 1 -8.34 -3.67 1.78
N ALA A 2 -7.90 -4.92 1.57
CA ALA A 2 -6.64 -5.43 2.09
C ALA A 2 -5.88 -6.17 0.98
N ILE A 3 -4.55 -6.08 1.00
CA ILE A 3 -3.66 -6.74 0.03
C ILE A 3 -2.62 -7.50 0.83
N ASP A 4 -2.62 -8.82 0.68
CA ASP A 4 -1.64 -9.70 1.34
C ASP A 4 -0.40 -9.85 0.47
N LEU A 5 0.76 -9.62 1.07
CA LEU A 5 2.05 -9.78 0.42
C LEU A 5 2.70 -11.09 0.87
N LYS A 6 3.52 -11.66 -0.02
CA LYS A 6 4.34 -12.82 0.34
C LYS A 6 5.41 -12.38 1.36
N PRO A 7 5.51 -13.03 2.54
CA PRO A 7 6.55 -12.71 3.50
C PRO A 7 7.95 -12.88 2.93
N VAL A 8 8.90 -12.11 3.46
CA VAL A 8 10.32 -12.34 3.23
C VAL A 8 10.78 -13.39 4.24
N GLU A 9 11.50 -14.42 3.78
CA GLU A 9 12.00 -15.49 4.65
C GLU A 9 12.86 -14.91 5.78
N GLY A 10 12.57 -15.29 7.02
CA GLY A 10 13.24 -14.76 8.21
C GLY A 10 12.96 -13.29 8.52
N SER A 11 12.09 -12.61 7.78
CA SER A 11 11.77 -11.18 7.95
C SER A 11 10.31 -10.87 7.59
N PRO A 12 9.33 -11.44 8.31
CA PRO A 12 7.91 -11.15 8.08
C PRO A 12 7.62 -9.66 8.27
N GLY A 13 6.76 -9.10 7.41
CA GLY A 13 6.39 -7.69 7.39
C GLY A 13 7.39 -6.76 6.72
N LEU A 14 8.62 -7.21 6.40
CA LEU A 14 9.63 -6.35 5.76
C LEU A 14 9.16 -5.80 4.41
N ARG A 15 8.45 -6.61 3.62
CA ARG A 15 7.96 -6.19 2.30
C ARG A 15 6.89 -5.10 2.43
N ALA A 16 5.92 -5.31 3.31
CA ALA A 16 4.87 -4.33 3.56
C ALA A 16 5.43 -3.03 4.16
N TYR A 17 6.41 -3.14 5.06
CA TYR A 17 7.11 -1.97 5.61
C TYR A 17 7.75 -1.12 4.51
N LYS A 18 8.49 -1.73 3.58
CA LYS A 18 9.05 -1.01 2.43
C LYS A 18 7.96 -0.39 1.56
N ALA A 19 6.83 -1.08 1.36
CA ALA A 19 5.72 -0.56 0.58
C ALA A 19 5.11 0.68 1.21
N MET A 20 5.00 0.71 2.55
CA MET A 20 4.54 1.88 3.31
C MET A 20 5.52 3.06 3.16
N GLU A 21 6.82 2.83 3.34
CA GLU A 21 7.85 3.86 3.20
C GLU A 21 7.87 4.44 1.78
N ASN A 22 7.96 3.59 0.75
CA ASN A 22 7.94 4.03 -0.65
C ASN A 22 6.62 4.71 -1.02
N GLY A 23 5.50 4.22 -0.49
CA GLY A 23 4.20 4.85 -0.67
C GLY A 23 4.16 6.27 -0.12
N PHE A 24 4.71 6.48 1.06
CA PHE A 24 4.77 7.80 1.68
C PHE A 24 5.76 8.74 0.98
N HIS A 25 6.98 8.26 0.70
CA HIS A 25 8.07 9.09 0.20
C HIS A 25 8.01 9.35 -1.31
N ASP A 26 7.66 8.34 -2.12
CA ASP A 26 7.82 8.40 -3.58
C ASP A 26 6.48 8.54 -4.32
N VAL A 27 5.40 7.99 -3.75
CA VAL A 27 4.07 7.94 -4.41
C VAL A 27 3.08 8.95 -3.80
N GLY A 28 3.37 9.50 -2.62
CA GLY A 28 2.52 10.47 -1.93
C GLY A 28 1.20 9.86 -1.44
N MET A 29 1.23 8.60 -0.99
CA MET A 29 0.08 7.90 -0.40
C MET A 29 0.49 7.10 0.83
N MET A 30 -0.06 7.48 1.98
CA MET A 30 0.12 6.74 3.22
C MET A 30 -0.79 5.51 3.24
N VAL A 31 -0.22 4.36 3.58
CA VAL A 31 -0.96 3.10 3.76
C VAL A 31 -0.63 2.51 5.12
N ARG A 32 -1.60 1.85 5.77
CA ARG A 32 -1.36 1.12 7.01
C ARG A 32 -0.93 -0.29 6.68
N ILE A 33 -0.01 -0.86 7.47
CA ILE A 33 0.36 -2.27 7.36
C ILE A 33 0.03 -3.06 8.62
N THR A 34 -0.13 -4.36 8.50
CA THR A 34 -0.26 -5.32 9.60
C THR A 34 0.51 -6.57 9.20
N ALA A 35 1.74 -6.70 9.72
CA ALA A 35 2.72 -7.65 9.19
C ALA A 35 2.82 -7.55 7.66
N ASP A 36 2.52 -8.61 6.93
CA ASP A 36 2.62 -8.67 5.46
C ASP A 36 1.36 -8.17 4.72
N THR A 37 0.37 -7.61 5.42
CA THR A 37 -0.85 -7.09 4.81
C THR A 37 -0.82 -5.57 4.73
N ILE A 38 -1.14 -5.01 3.56
CA ILE A 38 -1.46 -3.58 3.39
C ILE A 38 -2.97 -3.38 3.57
N ALA A 39 -3.36 -2.47 4.45
CA ALA A 39 -4.75 -2.11 4.73
C ALA A 39 -5.06 -0.69 4.25
N LEU A 40 -6.12 -0.56 3.44
CA LEU A 40 -6.62 0.71 2.92
C LEU A 40 -7.86 1.16 3.69
N SER A 41 -7.79 2.36 4.25
CA SER A 41 -8.88 3.06 4.96
C SER A 41 -8.93 4.53 4.53
N PRO A 42 -9.38 4.83 3.29
CA PRO A 42 -9.55 6.21 2.86
C PRO A 42 -10.61 6.93 3.71
N PRO A 43 -10.62 8.28 3.71
CA PRO A 43 -11.67 9.05 4.36
C PRO A 43 -13.07 8.68 3.82
N LEU A 44 -14.09 8.75 4.68
CA LEU A 44 -15.47 8.42 4.30
C LEU A 44 -16.08 9.39 3.27
N MET A 45 -15.48 10.57 3.09
CA MET A 45 -15.93 11.63 2.18
C MET A 45 -15.23 11.60 0.82
N ILE A 46 -14.46 10.54 0.53
CA ILE A 46 -13.77 10.36 -0.76
C ILE A 46 -14.77 10.23 -1.92
N ASN A 47 -14.41 10.74 -3.11
CA ASN A 47 -15.21 10.60 -4.33
C ASN A 47 -14.68 9.48 -5.25
N GLU A 48 -15.45 9.15 -6.30
CA GLU A 48 -15.11 8.10 -7.26
C GLU A 48 -13.74 8.33 -7.93
N ASN A 49 -13.43 9.57 -8.35
CA ASN A 49 -12.14 9.88 -8.98
C ASN A 49 -10.95 9.62 -8.03
N GLN A 50 -11.11 9.90 -6.74
CA GLN A 50 -10.07 9.64 -5.74
C GLN A 50 -9.96 8.15 -5.42
N ILE A 51 -11.05 7.39 -5.47
CA ILE A 51 -11.02 5.92 -5.41
C ILE A 51 -10.22 5.39 -6.62
N ASP A 52 -10.53 5.87 -7.82
CA ASP A 52 -9.82 5.49 -9.04
C ASP A 52 -8.33 5.83 -8.97
N GLU A 53 -7.97 7.02 -8.45
CA GLU A 53 -6.58 7.40 -8.23
C GLU A 53 -5.84 6.41 -7.30
N ILE A 54 -6.49 5.96 -6.22
CA ILE A 54 -5.91 4.99 -5.29
C ILE A 54 -5.65 3.65 -5.98
N PHE A 55 -6.64 3.10 -6.68
CA PHE A 55 -6.58 1.73 -7.19
C PHE A 55 -5.94 1.60 -8.56
N SER A 56 -6.06 2.61 -9.42
CA SER A 56 -5.57 2.57 -10.80
C SER A 56 -4.20 3.21 -10.98
N ASP A 57 -3.79 4.11 -10.07
CA ASP A 57 -2.48 4.79 -10.18
C ASP A 57 -1.57 4.51 -8.97
N LYS A 58 -1.99 4.90 -7.77
CA LYS A 58 -1.11 4.94 -6.60
C LYS A 58 -0.76 3.55 -6.05
N MET A 59 -1.74 2.68 -5.83
CA MET A 59 -1.44 1.33 -5.33
C MET A 59 -0.59 0.50 -6.29
N PRO A 60 -0.86 0.46 -7.61
CA PRO A 60 0.00 -0.26 -8.54
C PRO A 60 1.46 0.19 -8.48
N LYS A 61 1.73 1.50 -8.37
CA LYS A 61 3.09 2.04 -8.20
C LYS A 61 3.74 1.55 -6.90
N ILE A 62 3.01 1.55 -5.79
CA ILE A 62 3.51 1.05 -4.51
C ILE A 62 3.86 -0.44 -4.59
N LEU A 63 2.96 -1.27 -5.12
CA LEU A 63 3.20 -2.70 -5.25
C LEU A 63 4.39 -3.01 -6.16
N ALA A 64 4.53 -2.28 -7.27
CA ALA A 64 5.67 -2.41 -8.18
C ALA A 64 7.02 -2.10 -7.50
N SER A 65 7.03 -1.19 -6.51
CA SER A 65 8.25 -0.81 -5.79
C SER A 65 8.80 -1.90 -4.85
N VAL A 66 8.00 -2.94 -4.55
CA VAL A 66 8.35 -4.03 -3.63
C VAL A 66 8.06 -5.43 -4.20
N SER A 67 7.78 -5.50 -5.50
CA SER A 67 7.49 -6.76 -6.21
C SER A 67 8.71 -7.68 -6.25
#